data_AF-A0A7W8WK34-F1
#
_entry.id   AF-A0A7W8WK34-F1
#
_cell.length_a   1.000
_cell.length_b   1.000
_cell.length_c   1.000
_cell.angle_alpha   90.00
_cell.angle_beta   90.00
_cell.angle_gamma   90.00
#
_symmetry.space_group_name_H-M   'P 1'
#
loop_
_entity.id
_entity.type
_entity.pdbx_description
1 polymer ?
#
loop_
_entity_poly.entity_id
_entity_poly.type
_entity_poly.pdbx_seq_one_letter_code
_entity_poly.pdbx_strand_id
1 'polypeptide(L)'
;MKTTIKKGPPDRESPYTPLTAGDAISHLERILSSDGADSLFSRTYWRARVQQVSATQGLTPQQQARLLKLLESLPPPVPSEESC
;
A
#
# COMPACT_ATOMS: atom_id res chain seq x y z
N MET A 1 38.43 0.31 -4.73
CA MET A 1 36.98 0.43 -4.43
C MET A 1 36.22 0.58 -5.74
N LYS A 2 35.36 -0.38 -6.10
CA LYS A 2 34.42 -0.27 -7.22
C LYS A 2 33.33 -1.33 -7.04
N THR A 3 32.17 -0.94 -6.51
CA THR A 3 31.00 -1.81 -6.44
C THR A 3 30.15 -1.57 -7.67
N THR A 4 30.17 -2.54 -8.57
CA THR A 4 29.31 -2.59 -9.76
C THR A 4 27.91 -3.04 -9.32
N ILE A 5 26.95 -2.13 -9.34
CA ILE A 5 25.53 -2.47 -9.16
C ILE A 5 25.05 -3.18 -10.42
N LYS A 6 24.76 -4.48 -10.31
CA LYS A 6 24.12 -5.26 -11.36
C LYS A 6 22.61 -4.98 -11.29
N LYS A 7 22.11 -4.27 -12.29
CA LYS A 7 20.70 -3.93 -12.49
C LYS A 7 19.94 -5.19 -12.93
N GLY A 8 19.23 -5.81 -11.98
CA GLY A 8 18.20 -6.83 -12.28
C GLY A 8 16.94 -6.19 -12.87
N PRO A 9 16.04 -6.99 -13.47
CA PRO A 9 14.89 -6.48 -14.23
C PRO A 9 13.93 -5.65 -13.33
N PRO A 10 13.43 -4.49 -13.79
CA PRO A 10 12.74 -3.50 -12.97
C PRO A 10 11.22 -3.73 -12.95
N ASP A 11 10.76 -4.91 -12.54
CA ASP A 11 9.33 -5.17 -12.52
C ASP A 11 8.99 -6.15 -11.38
N ARG A 12 8.72 -5.59 -10.19
CA ARG A 12 8.07 -6.18 -8.98
C ARG A 12 8.66 -5.71 -7.65
N GLU A 13 9.72 -4.92 -7.66
CA GLU A 13 10.18 -4.28 -6.42
C GLU A 13 9.26 -3.11 -6.09
N SER A 14 8.55 -3.21 -4.97
CA SER A 14 7.77 -2.08 -4.47
C SER A 14 8.72 -0.87 -4.36
N PRO A 15 8.40 0.30 -4.94
CA PRO A 15 9.34 1.42 -5.07
C PRO A 15 9.70 2.08 -3.73
N TYR A 16 9.24 1.51 -2.63
CA TYR A 16 9.47 2.00 -1.28
C TYR A 16 10.64 1.24 -0.66
N THR A 17 11.54 1.99 -0.07
CA THR A 17 12.45 1.47 0.95
C THR A 17 11.69 1.37 2.28
N PRO A 18 12.08 0.50 3.22
CA PRO A 18 11.44 0.39 4.53
C PRO A 18 11.40 1.72 5.32
N LEU A 19 12.36 2.62 5.04
CA LEU A 19 12.39 3.98 5.58
C LEU A 19 11.25 4.84 4.98
N THR A 20 11.11 4.84 3.65
CA THR A 20 10.04 5.60 2.96
C THR A 20 8.66 4.97 3.11
N ALA A 21 8.58 3.67 3.39
CA ALA A 21 7.32 2.97 3.57
C ALA A 21 6.60 3.44 4.83
N GLY A 22 7.33 3.80 5.90
CA GLY A 22 6.72 4.36 7.11
C GLY A 22 6.01 5.70 6.86
N ASP A 23 6.64 6.55 6.05
CA ASP A 23 6.06 7.84 5.65
C ASP A 23 4.85 7.64 4.72
N ALA A 24 4.98 6.73 3.74
CA ALA A 24 3.88 6.35 2.85
C ALA A 24 2.67 5.75 3.60
N ILE A 25 2.90 4.91 4.62
CA ILE A 25 1.85 4.37 5.50
C ILE A 25 1.17 5.52 6.25
N SER A 26 1.95 6.42 6.85
CA SER A 26 1.42 7.55 7.62
C SER A 26 0.61 8.52 6.73
N HIS A 27 1.02 8.68 5.48
CA HIS A 27 0.30 9.44 4.47
C HIS A 27 -1.03 8.76 4.10
N LEU A 28 -1.01 7.44 3.87
CA LEU A 28 -2.22 6.65 3.59
C LEU A 28 -3.21 6.69 4.76
N GLU A 29 -2.73 6.54 6.00
CA GLU A 29 -3.58 6.64 7.18
C GLU A 29 -4.25 8.01 7.28
N ARG A 30 -3.52 9.10 7.02
CA ARG A 30 -4.10 10.46 7.06
C ARG A 30 -5.16 10.66 5.98
N ILE A 31 -4.90 10.22 4.75
CA ILE A 31 -5.86 10.37 3.66
C ILE A 31 -7.10 9.52 3.93
N LEU A 32 -6.93 8.24 4.27
CA LEU A 32 -8.04 7.32 4.52
C LEU A 32 -8.84 7.66 5.78
N SER A 33 -8.23 8.34 6.76
CA SER A 33 -8.94 8.88 7.92
C SER A 33 -9.68 10.19 7.61
N SER A 34 -9.38 10.84 6.48
CA SER A 34 -10.08 12.05 6.06
C SER A 34 -11.36 11.67 5.32
N ASP A 35 -12.50 12.21 5.75
CA ASP A 35 -13.78 12.02 5.09
C ASP A 35 -13.70 12.62 3.67
N GLY A 36 -13.57 11.77 2.66
CA GLY A 36 -13.38 12.19 1.27
C GLY A 36 -12.29 11.47 0.47
N ALA A 37 -11.54 10.54 1.07
CA ALA A 37 -10.59 9.71 0.30
C ALA A 37 -11.26 9.00 -0.90
N ASP A 38 -12.49 8.53 -0.70
CA ASP A 38 -13.33 7.89 -1.71
C ASP A 38 -13.82 8.86 -2.81
N SER A 39 -13.77 10.16 -2.54
CA SER A 39 -14.14 11.21 -3.48
C SER A 39 -13.02 11.53 -4.46
N LEU A 40 -11.75 11.35 -4.05
CA LEU A 40 -10.58 11.53 -4.90
C LEU A 40 -10.30 10.30 -5.77
N PHE A 41 -10.35 9.11 -5.15
CA PHE A 41 -10.09 7.84 -5.82
C PHE A 41 -11.00 6.74 -5.28
N SER A 42 -11.35 5.77 -6.11
CA SER A 42 -12.16 4.64 -5.70
C SER A 42 -11.46 3.81 -4.60
N ARG A 43 -12.25 3.18 -3.72
CA ARG A 43 -11.76 2.24 -2.69
C ARG A 43 -10.81 1.17 -3.22
N THR A 44 -11.09 0.65 -4.42
CA THR A 44 -10.25 -0.35 -5.10
C THR A 44 -8.84 0.17 -5.36
N TYR A 45 -8.69 1.45 -5.71
CA TYR A 45 -7.38 2.09 -5.89
C TYR A 45 -6.63 2.17 -4.56
N TRP A 46 -7.29 2.63 -3.49
CA TRP A 46 -6.68 2.71 -2.16
C TRP A 46 -6.23 1.34 -1.67
N ARG A 47 -7.06 0.31 -1.83
CA ARG A 47 -6.70 -1.06 -1.47
C ARG A 47 -5.51 -1.57 -2.27
N ALA A 48 -5.47 -1.32 -3.58
CA ALA A 48 -4.33 -1.68 -4.42
C ALA A 48 -3.06 -0.97 -3.93
N ARG A 49 -3.16 0.31 -3.54
CA ARG A 49 -2.02 1.05 -2.99
C ARG A 49 -1.52 0.51 -1.67
N VAL A 50 -2.41 0.17 -0.74
CA VAL A 50 -2.05 -0.40 0.56
C VAL A 50 -1.37 -1.76 0.36
N GLN A 51 -1.90 -2.62 -0.53
CA GLN A 51 -1.28 -3.90 -0.90
C GLN A 51 0.10 -3.73 -1.55
N GLN A 52 0.27 -2.70 -2.38
CA GLN A 52 1.56 -2.41 -2.98
C GLN A 52 2.57 -1.95 -1.92
N VAL A 53 2.16 -1.16 -0.92
CA VAL A 53 3.06 -0.85 0.21
C VAL A 53 3.37 -2.10 1.00
N SER A 54 2.41 -2.99 1.28
CA SER A 54 2.64 -4.23 2.02
C SER A 54 3.56 -5.21 1.30
N ALA A 55 3.66 -5.13 -0.03
CA ALA A 55 4.63 -5.89 -0.83
C ALA A 55 6.09 -5.38 -0.69
N THR A 56 6.32 -4.31 0.08
CA THR A 56 7.67 -3.79 0.34
C THR A 56 8.46 -4.77 1.22
N GLN A 57 9.63 -5.18 0.75
CA GLN A 57 10.51 -6.06 1.52
C GLN A 57 11.15 -5.29 2.69
N GLY A 58 11.20 -5.91 3.88
CA GLY A 58 11.82 -5.32 5.06
C GLY A 58 10.93 -4.40 5.88
N LEU A 59 9.60 -4.43 5.68
CA LEU A 59 8.65 -3.76 6.57
C LEU A 59 8.74 -4.33 7.98
N THR A 60 8.82 -3.43 8.96
CA THR A 60 8.72 -3.79 10.37
C THR A 60 7.34 -4.37 10.68
N PRO A 61 7.22 -5.26 11.68
CA PRO A 61 5.92 -5.82 12.07
C PRO A 61 4.91 -4.74 12.47
N GLN A 62 5.37 -3.62 13.04
CA GLN A 62 4.52 -2.47 13.34
C GLN A 62 3.94 -1.82 12.07
N GLN A 63 4.74 -1.68 11.00
CA GLN A 63 4.28 -1.15 9.72
C GLN A 63 3.25 -2.09 9.06
N GLN A 64 3.48 -3.41 9.12
CA GLN A 64 2.53 -4.40 8.61
C GLN A 64 1.20 -4.37 9.37
N ALA A 65 1.24 -4.26 10.69
CA ALA A 65 0.02 -4.16 11.50
C ALA A 65 -0.82 -2.92 11.16
N ARG A 66 -0.17 -1.78 10.88
CA ARG A 66 -0.86 -0.55 10.44
C ARG A 66 -1.51 -0.71 9.06
N LEU A 67 -0.80 -1.33 8.12
CA LEU A 67 -1.33 -1.64 6.79
C LEU A 67 -2.54 -2.59 6.85
N LEU A 68 -2.49 -3.60 7.71
CA LEU A 68 -3.61 -4.52 7.93
C LEU A 68 -4.84 -3.78 8.48
N LYS A 69 -4.67 -2.93 9.50
CA LYS A 69 -5.76 -2.09 10.01
C LYS A 69 -6.38 -1.19 8.94
N LEU A 70 -5.56 -0.64 8.05
CA LEU A 70 -6.06 0.15 6.92
C LEU A 70 -6.87 -0.71 5.95
N LEU A 71 -6.42 -1.94 5.65
CA LEU A 71 -7.18 -2.87 4.82
C LEU A 71 -8.48 -3.31 5.47
N GLU A 72 -8.52 -3.47 6.80
CA GLU A 72 -9.75 -3.79 7.55
C GLU A 72 -10.73 -2.61 7.61
N SER A 73 -10.21 -1.38 7.62
CA SER A 73 -11.03 -0.16 7.60
C SER A 73 -11.63 0.10 6.23
N LEU A 74 -10.97 -0.36 5.17
CA LEU A 74 -11.54 -0.37 3.83
C LEU A 74 -12.53 -1.54 3.73
N PRO A 75 -13.77 -1.32 3.24
CA PRO A 75 -14.69 -2.41 3.07
C PRO A 75 -14.10 -3.45 2.11
N PRO A 76 -14.36 -4.75 2.33
CA PRO A 76 -13.91 -5.79 1.43
C PRO A 76 -14.38 -5.48 0.01
N PRO A 77 -13.65 -5.92 -1.04
CA PRO A 77 -14.18 -5.80 -2.39
C PRO A 77 -15.53 -6.50 -2.37
N VAL A 78 -16.60 -5.75 -2.59
CA VAL A 78 -17.88 -6.36 -2.90
C VAL A 78 -17.58 -7.26 -4.11
N PRO A 79 -17.74 -8.61 -4.00
CA PRO A 79 -17.83 -9.39 -5.22
C PRO A 79 -18.95 -8.73 -5.99
N SER A 80 -18.62 -8.29 -7.21
CA SER A 80 -19.55 -7.64 -8.11
C SER A 80 -20.92 -8.25 -7.94
N GLU A 81 -21.89 -7.38 -7.69
CA GLU A 81 -23.31 -7.65 -7.85
C GLU A 81 -23.49 -8.59 -9.05
N GLU A 82 -23.60 -9.89 -8.77
CA GLU A 82 -24.03 -10.89 -9.73
C GLU A 82 -25.51 -10.61 -9.88
N SER A 83 -25.80 -9.65 -10.76
CA SER A 83 -27.12 -9.42 -11.32
C SER A 83 -27.56 -10.71 -12.00
N CYS A 84 -28.43 -11.47 -11.36
CA CYS A 84 -29.53 -12.15 -12.04
C CYS A 84 -30.70 -12.43 -11.09
#